data_AF-A0A6P5FG89-F1
#
_entry.id   AF-A0A6P5FG89-F1
#
_cell.length_a   1.000
_cell.length_b   1.000
_cell.length_c   1.000
_cell.angle_alpha   90.00
_cell.angle_beta   90.00
_cell.angle_gamma   90.00
#
_symmetry.space_group_name_H-M   'P 1'
#
loop_
_entity.id
_entity.type
_entity.pdbx_description
1 polymer ?
#
loop_
_entity_poly.entity_id
_entity_poly.type
_entity_poly.pdbx_seq_one_letter_code
_entity_poly.pdbx_strand_id
1 'polypeptide(L)'
;MSPSLLAAVLLILVVALSPHYVSAASVINETCKAVERVRSVDYRFCMETLYAVPKSTSADTRELALLAANLTKINITSIIDITEDLVNNLIACIRYYREMKQSVTGSIGDIKARNIENAIDKLQHAEDTPDDCDILLFEGRAMKNPLRDENLNAKALAELAYSITSLLENKK
;
A
#
# COMPACT_ATOMS: atom_id res chain seq x y z
N MET A 1 -0.34 -69.19 24.54
CA MET A 1 -0.76 -68.18 23.54
C MET A 1 -0.53 -68.75 22.17
N SER A 2 -1.55 -68.81 21.32
CA SER A 2 -1.37 -69.24 19.92
C SER A 2 -0.45 -68.25 19.18
N PRO A 3 0.37 -68.71 18.22
CA PRO A 3 1.28 -67.84 17.46
C PRO A 3 0.55 -66.68 16.77
N SER A 4 -0.73 -66.86 16.44
CA SER A 4 -1.62 -65.84 15.88
C SER A 4 -1.93 -64.67 16.83
N LEU A 5 -2.01 -64.93 18.14
CA LEU A 5 -2.25 -63.88 19.14
C LEU A 5 -1.00 -63.03 19.38
N LEU A 6 0.19 -63.65 19.33
CA LEU A 6 1.47 -62.93 19.43
C LEU A 6 1.70 -62.01 18.23
N ALA A 7 1.38 -62.48 17.01
CA ALA A 7 1.46 -61.67 15.80
C ALA A 7 0.50 -60.46 15.84
N ALA A 8 -0.73 -60.64 16.31
CA ALA A 8 -1.70 -59.55 16.45
C ALA A 8 -1.27 -58.50 17.48
N VAL A 9 -0.72 -58.93 18.62
CA VAL A 9 -0.22 -58.01 19.66
C VAL A 9 0.99 -57.21 19.18
N LEU A 10 1.92 -57.84 18.46
CA LEU A 10 3.07 -57.17 17.83
C LEU A 10 2.62 -56.13 16.79
N LEU A 11 1.61 -56.44 15.98
CA LEU A 11 1.08 -55.50 14.97
C LEU A 11 0.46 -54.26 15.63
N ILE A 12 -0.27 -54.43 16.73
CA ILE A 12 -0.90 -53.33 17.49
C ILE A 12 0.17 -52.45 18.16
N LEU A 13 1.21 -53.06 18.73
CA LEU A 13 2.34 -52.32 19.32
C LEU A 13 3.09 -51.49 18.28
N VAL A 14 3.32 -52.03 17.07
CA VAL A 14 3.96 -51.29 15.98
C VAL A 14 3.10 -50.10 15.53
N VAL A 15 1.78 -50.27 15.41
CA VAL A 15 0.87 -49.16 15.05
C VAL A 15 0.82 -48.09 16.15
N ALA A 16 0.82 -48.48 17.42
CA ALA A 16 0.81 -47.55 18.56
C ALA A 16 2.13 -46.79 18.77
N LEU A 17 3.25 -47.38 18.32
CA LEU A 17 4.60 -46.79 18.38
C LEU A 17 4.98 -46.03 17.10
N SER A 18 4.19 -46.12 16.02
CA SER A 18 4.39 -45.27 14.85
C SER A 18 4.23 -43.80 15.27
N PRO A 19 5.18 -42.91 14.95
CA PRO A 19 4.92 -41.48 15.06
C PRO A 19 3.68 -41.17 14.22
N HIS A 20 2.65 -40.58 14.84
CA HIS A 20 1.46 -40.16 14.13
C HIS A 20 1.90 -39.13 13.08
N TYR A 21 1.95 -39.56 11.82
CA TYR A 21 2.32 -38.71 10.70
C TYR A 21 1.12 -37.80 10.40
N VAL A 22 0.93 -36.79 11.24
CA VAL A 22 -0.03 -35.73 10.99
C VAL A 22 0.51 -34.95 9.81
N SER A 23 -0.14 -35.03 8.66
CA SER A 23 0.29 -34.28 7.48
C SER A 23 0.18 -32.79 7.82
N ALA A 24 1.14 -31.95 7.41
CA ALA A 24 1.03 -30.53 7.74
C ALA A 24 -0.21 -29.86 7.13
N ALA A 25 -0.75 -30.41 6.04
CA ALA A 25 -2.05 -30.01 5.51
C ALA A 25 -3.17 -30.17 6.55
N SER A 26 -3.12 -31.22 7.38
CA SER A 26 -4.03 -31.41 8.51
C SER A 26 -3.76 -30.44 9.66
N VAL A 27 -2.49 -30.15 9.99
CA VAL A 27 -2.11 -29.17 11.04
C VAL A 27 -2.59 -27.75 10.69
N ILE A 28 -2.38 -27.31 9.44
CA ILE A 28 -2.83 -25.98 8.97
C ILE A 28 -4.35 -25.87 9.05
N ASN A 29 -5.08 -26.87 8.52
CA ASN A 29 -6.56 -26.88 8.55
C ASN A 29 -7.12 -26.90 9.98
N GLU A 30 -6.54 -27.69 10.87
CA GLU A 30 -6.94 -27.72 12.29
C GLU A 30 -6.65 -26.38 12.98
N THR A 31 -5.48 -25.80 12.73
CA THR A 31 -5.08 -24.49 13.27
C THR A 31 -6.04 -23.40 12.80
N CYS A 32 -6.31 -23.30 11.49
CA CYS A 32 -7.19 -22.28 10.95
C CYS A 32 -8.63 -22.41 11.45
N LYS A 33 -9.17 -23.65 11.56
CA LYS A 33 -10.50 -23.88 12.17
C LYS A 33 -10.54 -23.46 13.64
N ALA A 34 -9.47 -23.71 14.39
CA ALA A 34 -9.39 -23.32 15.79
C ALA A 34 -9.33 -21.79 15.95
N VAL A 35 -8.51 -21.10 15.15
CA VAL A 35 -8.36 -19.64 15.24
C VAL A 35 -9.62 -18.91 14.79
N GLU A 36 -10.30 -19.37 13.74
CA GLU A 36 -11.59 -18.80 13.29
C GLU A 36 -12.61 -18.77 14.43
N ARG A 37 -12.76 -19.90 15.14
CA ARG A 37 -13.69 -20.02 16.28
C ARG A 37 -13.36 -19.10 17.45
N VAL A 38 -12.08 -18.82 17.69
CA VAL A 38 -11.62 -18.12 18.91
C VAL A 38 -11.38 -16.63 18.66
N ARG A 39 -11.00 -16.21 17.45
CA ARG A 39 -10.51 -14.85 17.17
C ARG A 39 -11.14 -14.18 15.94
N SER A 40 -12.17 -14.76 15.32
CA SER A 40 -12.79 -14.23 14.10
C SER A 40 -11.79 -13.97 12.96
N VAL A 41 -10.66 -14.69 12.95
CA VAL A 41 -9.75 -14.69 11.80
C VAL A 41 -10.43 -15.49 10.71
N ASP A 42 -10.61 -14.88 9.54
CA ASP A 42 -11.23 -15.55 8.39
C ASP A 42 -10.45 -16.82 8.03
N TYR A 43 -11.16 -17.95 7.98
CA TYR A 43 -10.55 -19.26 7.73
C TYR A 43 -9.81 -19.29 6.39
N ARG A 44 -10.39 -18.68 5.35
CA ARG A 44 -9.77 -18.63 4.02
C ARG A 44 -8.50 -17.79 4.05
N PHE A 45 -8.52 -16.62 4.67
CA PHE A 45 -7.32 -15.81 4.87
C PHE A 45 -6.21 -16.59 5.58
N CYS A 46 -6.53 -17.31 6.65
CA CYS A 46 -5.56 -18.14 7.37
C CYS A 46 -4.95 -19.23 6.46
N MET A 47 -5.80 -19.94 5.72
CA MET A 47 -5.36 -21.00 4.81
C MET A 47 -4.47 -20.43 3.70
N GLU A 48 -4.95 -19.42 2.97
CA GLU A 48 -4.20 -18.79 1.86
C GLU A 48 -2.85 -18.24 2.33
N THR A 49 -2.84 -17.56 3.48
CA THR A 49 -1.62 -17.00 4.07
C THR A 49 -0.58 -18.08 4.40
N LEU A 50 -1.00 -19.17 5.03
CA LEU A 50 -0.08 -20.24 5.43
C LEU A 50 0.38 -21.06 4.21
N TYR A 51 -0.51 -21.42 3.29
CA TYR A 51 -0.15 -22.18 2.08
C TYR A 51 0.75 -21.39 1.12
N ALA A 52 0.70 -20.05 1.15
CA ALA A 52 1.61 -19.21 0.37
C ALA A 52 3.08 -19.35 0.81
N VAL A 53 3.36 -19.92 1.99
CA VAL A 53 4.72 -20.16 2.48
C VAL A 53 5.08 -21.63 2.34
N PRO A 54 6.00 -22.03 1.44
CA PRO A 54 6.34 -23.45 1.23
C PRO A 54 6.71 -24.21 2.52
N LYS A 55 7.38 -23.53 3.47
CA LYS A 55 7.82 -24.10 4.76
C LYS A 55 6.65 -24.46 5.70
N SER A 56 5.44 -23.93 5.49
CA SER A 56 4.28 -24.26 6.32
C SER A 56 3.83 -25.72 6.13
N THR A 57 4.12 -26.33 4.99
CA THR A 57 3.69 -27.67 4.60
C THR A 57 4.42 -28.82 5.33
N SER A 58 5.32 -28.50 6.24
CA SER A 58 5.89 -29.46 7.21
C SER A 58 5.95 -28.90 8.63
N ALA A 59 5.28 -27.76 8.89
CA ALA A 59 5.41 -27.01 10.14
C ALA A 59 4.45 -27.51 11.23
N ASP A 60 4.93 -27.59 12.47
CA ASP A 60 4.08 -27.76 13.64
C ASP A 60 3.39 -26.44 14.03
N THR A 61 2.49 -26.46 15.03
CA THR A 61 1.75 -25.26 15.46
C THR A 61 2.66 -24.13 15.97
N ARG A 62 3.79 -24.45 16.61
CA ARG A 62 4.76 -23.44 17.08
C ARG A 62 5.45 -22.79 15.90
N GLU A 63 5.85 -23.58 14.90
CA GLU A 63 6.44 -23.10 13.66
C GLU A 63 5.45 -22.27 12.84
N LEU A 64 4.18 -22.68 12.76
CA LEU A 64 3.11 -21.89 12.13
C LEU A 64 2.90 -20.55 12.84
N ALA A 65 2.96 -20.50 14.17
CA ALA A 65 2.88 -19.26 14.91
C ALA A 65 4.07 -18.32 14.64
N LEU A 66 5.29 -18.86 14.57
CA LEU A 66 6.49 -18.10 14.19
C LEU A 66 6.42 -17.60 12.74
N LEU A 67 5.89 -18.41 11.83
CA LEU A 67 5.65 -18.03 10.44
C LEU A 67 4.64 -16.89 10.36
N ALA A 68 3.49 -17.00 11.03
CA ALA A 68 2.49 -15.95 11.09
C ALA A 68 3.06 -14.64 11.65
N ALA A 69 3.83 -14.70 12.74
CA ALA A 69 4.47 -13.53 13.32
C ALA A 69 5.49 -12.88 12.37
N ASN A 70 6.27 -13.68 11.63
CA ASN A 70 7.20 -13.16 10.62
C ASN A 70 6.46 -12.52 9.43
N LEU A 71 5.36 -13.11 8.98
CA LEU A 71 4.51 -12.52 7.93
C LEU A 71 3.90 -11.19 8.41
N THR A 72 3.42 -11.12 9.67
CA THR A 72 2.97 -9.87 10.28
C THR A 72 4.07 -8.82 10.30
N LYS A 73 5.29 -9.19 10.69
CA LYS A 73 6.44 -8.27 10.69
C LYS A 73 6.72 -7.73 9.29
N ILE A 74 6.78 -8.60 8.27
CA ILE A 74 7.00 -8.20 6.87
C ILE A 74 5.89 -7.25 6.40
N ASN A 75 4.63 -7.57 6.70
CA ASN A 75 3.49 -6.74 6.33
C ASN A 75 3.56 -5.35 7.01
N ILE A 76 3.90 -5.30 8.30
CA ILE A 76 4.07 -4.04 9.04
C ILE A 76 5.23 -3.22 8.46
N THR A 77 6.37 -3.85 8.16
CA THR A 77 7.50 -3.16 7.51
C THR A 77 7.08 -2.54 6.17
N SER A 78 6.37 -3.29 5.33
CA SER A 78 5.83 -2.77 4.07
C SER A 78 4.88 -1.57 4.28
N ILE A 79 3.99 -1.64 5.28
CA ILE A 79 3.10 -0.53 5.62
C ILE A 79 3.88 0.71 6.05
N ILE A 80 4.93 0.55 6.86
CA ILE A 80 5.81 1.64 7.28
C ILE A 80 6.46 2.27 6.04
N ASP A 81 7.08 1.48 5.17
CA ASP A 81 7.76 1.97 3.97
C ASP A 81 6.79 2.74 3.04
N ILE A 82 5.57 2.20 2.82
CA ILE A 82 4.52 2.85 2.03
C ILE A 82 4.10 4.18 2.67
N THR A 83 3.95 4.21 3.99
CA THR A 83 3.50 5.40 4.72
C THR A 83 4.57 6.48 4.71
N GLU A 84 5.82 6.13 4.93
CA GLU A 84 6.95 7.06 4.87
C GLU A 84 7.10 7.67 3.48
N ASP A 85 7.02 6.84 2.43
CA ASP A 85 7.03 7.31 1.04
C ASP A 85 5.89 8.28 0.75
N LEU A 86 4.65 7.94 1.14
CA LEU A 86 3.50 8.82 0.99
C LEU A 86 3.68 10.16 1.71
N VAL A 87 4.18 10.14 2.95
CA VAL A 87 4.43 11.37 3.72
C VAL A 87 5.49 12.23 3.05
N ASN A 88 6.60 11.64 2.60
CA ASN A 88 7.65 12.35 1.88
C ASN A 88 7.11 12.96 0.57
N ASN A 89 6.25 12.23 -0.12
CA ASN A 89 5.63 12.69 -1.34
C ASN A 89 4.69 13.88 -1.12
N LEU A 90 3.87 13.81 -0.07
CA LEU A 90 3.03 14.94 0.35
C LEU A 90 3.87 16.16 0.77
N ILE A 91 5.01 15.96 1.43
CA ILE A 91 5.95 17.05 1.77
C ILE A 91 6.50 17.72 0.50
N ALA A 92 6.81 16.94 -0.55
CA ALA A 92 7.23 17.48 -1.84
C ALA A 92 6.10 18.29 -2.50
N CYS A 93 4.87 17.77 -2.51
CA CYS A 93 3.70 18.51 -2.99
C CYS A 93 3.50 19.85 -2.24
N ILE A 94 3.71 19.87 -0.92
CA ILE A 94 3.62 21.12 -0.14
C ILE A 94 4.66 22.15 -0.64
N ARG A 95 5.85 21.72 -1.04
CA ARG A 95 6.86 22.62 -1.64
C ARG A 95 6.37 23.18 -2.97
N TYR A 96 5.87 22.32 -3.87
CA TYR A 96 5.28 22.73 -5.15
C TYR A 96 4.17 23.75 -4.95
N TYR A 97 3.24 23.53 -4.02
CA TYR A 97 2.16 24.47 -3.74
C TYR A 97 2.62 25.80 -3.12
N ARG A 98 3.72 25.80 -2.38
CA ARG A 98 4.32 27.06 -1.90
C ARG A 98 4.92 27.86 -3.05
N GLU A 99 5.58 27.20 -3.98
CA GLU A 99 6.13 27.81 -5.21
C GLU A 99 5.00 28.33 -6.11
N MET A 100 3.99 27.50 -6.39
CA MET A 100 2.78 27.91 -7.13
C MET A 100 2.13 29.16 -6.51
N LYS A 101 1.96 29.19 -5.19
CA LYS A 101 1.39 30.36 -4.49
C LYS A 101 2.23 31.62 -4.71
N GLN A 102 3.56 31.50 -4.68
CA GLN A 102 4.46 32.62 -4.96
C GLN A 102 4.32 33.11 -6.41
N SER A 103 4.25 32.18 -7.37
CA SER A 103 4.06 32.49 -8.79
C SER A 103 2.74 33.21 -9.06
N VAL A 104 1.62 32.71 -8.49
CA VAL A 104 0.31 33.39 -8.56
C VAL A 104 0.33 34.75 -7.89
N THR A 105 1.01 34.89 -6.74
CA THR A 105 1.15 36.20 -6.08
C THR A 105 1.94 37.19 -6.94
N GLY A 106 3.00 36.71 -7.59
CA GLY A 106 3.81 37.49 -8.53
C GLY A 106 3.00 37.92 -9.76
N SER A 107 2.22 37.00 -10.35
CA SER A 107 1.40 37.32 -11.52
C SER A 107 0.34 38.37 -11.21
N ILE A 108 -0.27 38.34 -10.03
CA ILE A 108 -1.18 39.40 -9.56
C ILE A 108 -0.47 40.76 -9.52
N GLY A 109 0.78 40.80 -9.06
CA GLY A 109 1.61 42.01 -9.08
C GLY A 109 1.86 42.54 -10.50
N ASP A 110 2.25 41.64 -11.41
CA ASP A 110 2.52 41.96 -12.80
C ASP A 110 1.25 42.44 -13.55
N ILE A 111 0.09 41.81 -13.33
CA ILE A 111 -1.20 42.25 -13.88
C ILE A 111 -1.51 43.68 -13.45
N LYS A 112 -1.35 43.99 -12.16
CA LYS A 112 -1.58 45.36 -11.63
C LYS A 112 -0.62 46.38 -12.25
N ALA A 113 0.61 45.98 -12.51
CA ALA A 113 1.63 46.80 -13.16
C ALA A 113 1.49 46.85 -14.71
N ARG A 114 0.49 46.17 -15.29
CA ARG A 114 0.29 45.99 -16.75
C ARG A 114 1.46 45.28 -17.46
N ASN A 115 2.23 44.51 -16.70
CA ASN A 115 3.30 43.67 -17.19
C ASN A 115 2.76 42.28 -17.60
N ILE A 116 1.98 42.25 -18.68
CA ILE A 116 1.14 41.08 -19.00
C ILE A 116 1.96 39.83 -19.35
N GLU A 117 3.05 39.97 -20.11
CA GLU A 117 3.94 38.86 -20.49
C GLU A 117 4.48 38.11 -19.25
N ASN A 118 5.07 38.84 -18.30
CA ASN A 118 5.57 38.23 -17.05
C ASN A 118 4.46 37.62 -16.18
N ALA A 119 3.21 38.10 -16.28
CA ALA A 119 2.09 37.51 -15.57
C ALA A 119 1.66 36.18 -16.21
N ILE A 120 1.64 36.10 -17.54
CA ILE A 120 1.34 34.91 -18.33
C ILE A 120 2.34 33.81 -17.98
N ASP A 121 3.65 34.08 -18.04
CA ASP A 121 4.70 33.10 -17.72
C ASP A 121 4.52 32.49 -16.32
N LYS A 122 4.20 33.34 -15.33
CA LYS A 122 3.98 32.89 -13.95
C LYS A 122 2.71 32.08 -13.78
N LEU A 123 1.65 32.40 -14.51
CA LEU A 123 0.38 31.67 -14.47
C LEU A 123 0.49 30.33 -15.19
N GLN A 124 1.21 30.27 -16.31
CA GLN A 124 1.51 29.01 -16.99
C GLN A 124 2.29 28.06 -16.07
N HIS A 125 3.35 28.54 -15.44
CA HIS A 125 4.09 27.74 -14.48
C HIS A 125 3.20 27.27 -13.31
N ALA A 126 2.30 28.13 -12.82
CA ALA A 126 1.35 27.76 -11.78
C ALA A 126 0.34 26.69 -12.24
N GLU A 127 -0.09 26.72 -13.50
CA GLU A 127 -0.99 25.73 -14.09
C GLU A 127 -0.35 24.34 -14.22
N ASP A 128 0.94 24.27 -14.53
CA ASP A 128 1.66 23.01 -14.69
C ASP A 128 2.00 22.36 -13.33
N THR A 129 2.15 23.16 -12.27
CA THR A 129 2.64 22.70 -10.95
C THR A 129 1.82 21.56 -10.31
N PRO A 130 0.47 21.52 -10.38
CA PRO A 130 -0.31 20.42 -9.83
C PRO A 130 0.00 19.05 -10.46
N ASP A 131 0.41 19.01 -11.74
CA ASP A 131 0.74 17.76 -12.42
C ASP A 131 2.00 17.10 -11.82
N ASP A 132 2.98 17.90 -11.37
CA ASP A 132 4.17 17.39 -10.69
C ASP A 132 3.81 16.66 -9.37
N CYS A 133 2.83 17.19 -8.63
CA CYS A 133 2.33 16.53 -7.43
C CYS A 133 1.54 15.25 -7.77
N ASP A 134 0.71 15.28 -8.81
CA ASP A 134 -0.03 14.11 -9.29
C ASP A 134 0.93 12.97 -9.65
N ILE A 135 1.93 13.23 -10.49
CA ILE A 135 2.92 12.24 -10.95
C ILE A 135 3.59 11.59 -9.74
N LEU A 136 4.08 12.42 -8.82
CA LEU A 136 4.82 11.95 -7.65
C LEU A 136 3.97 11.08 -6.71
N LEU A 137 2.68 11.38 -6.55
CA LEU A 137 1.76 10.55 -5.75
C LEU A 137 1.29 9.28 -6.46
N PHE A 138 1.22 9.29 -7.80
CA PHE A 138 0.88 8.09 -8.59
C PHE A 138 2.05 7.12 -8.75
N GLU A 139 3.27 7.64 -8.91
CA GLU A 139 4.49 6.83 -9.09
C GLU A 139 5.11 6.39 -7.76
N GLY A 140 4.68 6.98 -6.64
CA GLY A 140 5.09 6.57 -5.30
C GLY A 140 4.63 5.15 -4.92
N ARG A 141 5.23 4.59 -3.85
CA ARG A 141 4.95 3.23 -3.35
C ARG A 141 3.49 3.04 -2.93
N ALA A 142 2.85 4.10 -2.44
CA ALA A 142 1.44 4.06 -2.09
C ALA A 142 0.54 3.89 -3.32
N MET A 143 1.01 4.30 -4.51
CA MET A 143 0.25 4.34 -5.76
C MET A 143 -1.14 4.96 -5.56
N LYS A 144 -1.19 6.02 -4.75
CA LYS A 144 -2.44 6.61 -4.26
C LYS A 144 -2.27 8.11 -4.21
N ASN A 145 -3.19 8.80 -4.88
CA ASN A 145 -3.23 10.24 -4.92
C ASN A 145 -4.43 10.77 -4.12
N PRO A 146 -4.23 11.15 -2.84
CA PRO A 146 -5.28 11.72 -2.01
C PRO A 146 -5.59 13.19 -2.33
N LEU A 147 -4.88 13.82 -3.28
CA LEU A 147 -5.02 15.23 -3.65
C LEU A 147 -5.53 15.41 -5.09
N ARG A 148 -6.01 14.34 -5.74
CA ARG A 148 -6.36 14.37 -7.17
C ARG A 148 -7.36 15.49 -7.50
N ASP A 149 -8.41 15.62 -6.70
CA ASP A 149 -9.46 16.61 -6.96
C ASP A 149 -8.96 18.03 -6.66
N GLU A 150 -8.18 18.21 -5.59
CA GLU A 150 -7.54 19.47 -5.25
C GLU A 150 -6.56 19.94 -6.34
N ASN A 151 -5.76 19.01 -6.89
CA ASN A 151 -4.80 19.27 -7.95
C ASN A 151 -5.51 19.69 -9.25
N LEU A 152 -6.58 18.98 -9.64
CA LEU A 152 -7.41 19.34 -10.80
C LEU A 152 -8.05 20.73 -10.64
N ASN A 153 -8.55 21.05 -9.45
CA ASN A 153 -9.15 22.35 -9.17
C ASN A 153 -8.11 23.49 -9.21
N ALA A 154 -6.93 23.27 -8.63
CA ALA A 154 -5.84 24.25 -8.65
C ALA A 154 -5.37 24.54 -10.07
N LYS A 155 -5.22 23.49 -10.89
CA LYS A 155 -4.89 23.59 -12.32
C LYS A 155 -5.93 24.40 -13.09
N ALA A 156 -7.21 24.04 -12.97
CA ALA A 156 -8.28 24.73 -13.68
C ALA A 156 -8.39 26.21 -13.32
N LEU A 157 -8.15 26.58 -12.05
CA LEU A 157 -8.13 27.98 -11.62
C LEU A 157 -6.93 28.75 -12.19
N ALA A 158 -5.75 28.13 -12.24
CA ALA A 158 -4.56 28.74 -12.85
C ALA A 158 -4.72 28.90 -14.36
N GLU A 159 -5.23 27.87 -15.05
CA GLU A 159 -5.56 27.88 -16.49
C GLU A 159 -6.57 28.99 -16.83
N LEU A 160 -7.61 29.15 -16.01
CA LEU A 160 -8.59 30.23 -16.16
C LEU A 160 -7.93 31.60 -16.03
N ALA A 161 -7.08 31.78 -15.01
CA ALA A 161 -6.38 33.03 -14.79
C ALA A 161 -5.39 33.35 -15.92
N TYR A 162 -4.65 32.35 -16.39
CA TYR A 162 -3.77 32.41 -17.55
C TYR A 162 -4.55 32.89 -18.78
N SER A 163 -5.63 32.16 -19.12
CA SER A 163 -6.46 32.42 -20.31
C SER A 163 -7.03 33.85 -20.32
N ILE A 164 -7.56 34.32 -19.19
CA ILE A 164 -8.08 35.70 -19.07
C ILE A 164 -6.95 36.73 -19.24
N THR A 165 -5.77 36.45 -18.68
CA THR A 165 -4.62 37.36 -18.75
C THR A 165 -4.08 37.47 -20.18
N SER A 166 -4.01 36.36 -20.91
CA SER A 166 -3.62 36.35 -22.34
C SER A 166 -4.55 37.16 -23.24
N LEU A 167 -5.83 37.28 -22.89
CA LEU A 167 -6.75 38.18 -23.61
C LEU A 167 -6.43 39.67 -23.42
N LEU A 168 -5.67 40.05 -22.38
CA LEU A 168 -5.21 41.43 -22.17
C LEU A 168 -4.03 41.78 -23.08
N GLU A 169 -3.21 40.79 -23.42
CA GLU A 169 -2.09 40.94 -24.36
C GLU A 169 -2.59 41.17 -25.78
N ASN A 170 -3.56 40.37 -26.22
CA ASN A 170 -4.16 40.43 -27.56
C ASN A 170 -5.01 41.69 -27.84
N LYS A 171 -5.18 42.57 -26.85
CA LYS A 171 -5.93 43.83 -26.97
C LYS A 171 -5.03 45.07 -27.14
N LYS A 172 -3.71 44.89 -27.23
CA LYS A 172 -2.78 45.95 -27.66
C LYS A 172 -2.80 46.08 -29.18
#